data_AF-A0A1Q3HLQ7-F1
#
_entry.id   AF-A0A1Q3HLQ7-F1
#
_cell.length_a   1.000
_cell.length_b   1.000
_cell.length_c   1.000
_cell.angle_alpha   90.00
_cell.angle_beta   90.00
_cell.angle_gamma   90.00
#
_symmetry.space_group_name_H-M   'P 1'
#
loop_
_entity.id
_entity.type
_entity.pdbx_description
1 polymer ?
#
loop_
_entity_poly.entity_id
_entity_poly.type
_entity_poly.pdbx_seq_one_letter_code
_entity_poly.pdbx_strand_id
1 'polypeptide(L)'
;MSQSRSIDATLNLAQSLSEDFAHRSKADQAEAIRELKQIIANAPERSEFSDTKKFFYTMPLSGAVLLVLAIYIMRTTTSPSWGVLAGMLGLVLFSFVLAYQHRNDGATPHMVLTRTELQVNNLSAPLPLVEVTGLEIVEPSQTWINFHVGENTRLPTAKKVRGLLISQAVVFPKSKPRRIAVSMVGIKVNGKKLDWDETMELLERHLQAAHATAELHALRPR
;
A
#
# COMPACT_ATOMS: atom_id res chain seq x y z
N MET A 1 -64.32 -28.72 23.48
CA MET A 1 -64.22 -27.38 22.87
C MET A 1 -63.12 -26.47 23.43
N SER A 2 -62.44 -26.81 24.54
CA SER A 2 -61.35 -25.97 25.10
C SER A 2 -59.99 -26.17 24.42
N GLN A 3 -59.67 -27.40 23.96
CA GLN A 3 -58.37 -27.72 23.34
C GLN A 3 -58.14 -27.07 21.97
N SER A 4 -59.15 -26.94 21.11
CA SER A 4 -58.97 -26.32 19.78
C SER A 4 -58.59 -24.84 19.89
N ARG A 5 -59.22 -24.12 20.83
CA ARG A 5 -58.97 -22.69 21.09
C ARG A 5 -57.56 -22.41 21.61
N SER A 6 -56.97 -23.37 22.33
CA SER A 6 -55.59 -23.30 22.82
C SER A 6 -54.56 -23.52 21.71
N ILE A 7 -54.85 -24.39 20.74
CA ILE A 7 -53.96 -24.70 19.61
C ILE A 7 -53.94 -23.53 18.62
N ASP A 8 -55.08 -22.89 18.39
CA ASP A 8 -55.16 -21.70 17.54
C ASP A 8 -54.41 -20.50 18.14
N ALA A 9 -54.42 -20.36 19.47
CA ALA A 9 -53.71 -19.28 20.16
C ALA A 9 -52.17 -19.46 20.09
N THR A 10 -51.66 -20.68 20.23
CA THR A 10 -50.23 -20.96 20.14
C THR A 10 -49.71 -20.86 18.70
N LEU A 11 -50.52 -21.27 17.70
CA LEU A 11 -50.20 -21.06 16.28
C LEU A 11 -50.11 -19.58 15.91
N ASN A 12 -51.07 -18.76 16.34
CA ASN A 12 -51.04 -17.32 16.11
C ASN A 12 -49.85 -16.64 16.79
N LEU A 13 -49.49 -17.07 18.00
CA LEU A 13 -48.31 -16.56 18.69
C LEU A 13 -47.01 -16.98 18.00
N ALA A 14 -46.88 -18.24 17.60
CA ALA A 14 -45.72 -18.74 16.87
C ALA A 14 -45.55 -18.03 15.51
N GLN A 15 -46.65 -17.77 14.80
CA GLN A 15 -46.64 -17.03 13.56
C GLN A 15 -46.24 -15.56 13.77
N SER A 16 -46.82 -14.89 14.77
CA SER A 16 -46.45 -13.51 15.12
C SER A 16 -44.98 -13.38 15.53
N LEU A 17 -44.45 -14.33 16.31
CA LEU A 17 -43.03 -14.35 16.70
C LEU A 17 -42.13 -14.65 15.50
N SER A 18 -42.56 -15.52 14.57
CA SER A 18 -41.81 -15.80 13.35
C SER A 18 -41.78 -14.58 12.41
N GLU A 19 -42.88 -13.85 12.31
CA GLU A 19 -42.97 -12.60 11.54
C GLU A 19 -42.14 -11.48 12.18
N ASP A 20 -42.20 -11.30 13.50
CA ASP A 20 -41.40 -10.29 14.23
C ASP A 20 -39.90 -10.62 14.15
N PHE A 21 -39.53 -11.90 14.26
CA PHE A 21 -38.15 -12.34 14.06
C PHE A 21 -37.68 -12.13 12.62
N ALA A 22 -38.50 -12.45 11.62
CA ALA A 22 -38.17 -12.21 10.21
C ALA A 22 -38.06 -10.70 9.90
N HIS A 23 -38.90 -9.86 10.53
CA HIS A 23 -38.81 -8.41 10.40
C HIS A 23 -37.54 -7.84 11.03
N ARG A 24 -37.21 -8.25 12.26
CA ARG A 24 -35.98 -7.85 12.94
C ARG A 24 -34.74 -8.31 12.18
N SER A 25 -34.71 -9.57 11.77
CA SER A 25 -33.60 -10.12 10.98
C SER A 25 -33.38 -9.36 9.66
N LYS A 26 -34.45 -8.96 8.97
CA LYS A 26 -34.35 -8.11 7.75
C LYS A 26 -33.87 -6.70 8.06
N ALA A 27 -34.32 -6.10 9.17
CA ALA A 27 -33.90 -4.76 9.59
C ALA A 27 -32.40 -4.75 9.96
N ASP A 28 -31.96 -5.73 10.76
CA ASP A 28 -30.57 -5.90 11.17
C ASP A 28 -29.67 -6.14 9.93
N GLN A 29 -30.11 -6.96 8.98
CA GLN A 29 -29.40 -7.19 7.72
C GLN A 29 -29.30 -5.92 6.87
N ALA A 30 -30.38 -5.13 6.80
CA ALA A 30 -30.39 -3.88 6.05
C ALA A 30 -29.45 -2.83 6.68
N GLU A 31 -29.38 -2.79 8.01
CA GLU A 31 -28.46 -1.92 8.76
C GLU A 31 -27.00 -2.32 8.52
N ALA A 32 -26.66 -3.60 8.65
CA ALA A 32 -25.31 -4.10 8.34
C ALA A 32 -24.89 -3.78 6.89
N ILE A 33 -25.79 -3.97 5.92
CA ILE A 33 -25.52 -3.61 4.51
C ILE A 33 -25.27 -2.10 4.36
N ARG A 34 -26.00 -1.26 5.10
CA ARG A 34 -25.83 0.20 5.08
C ARG A 34 -24.47 0.60 5.64
N GLU A 35 -24.07 0.03 6.77
CA GLU A 35 -22.77 0.30 7.39
C GLU A 35 -21.61 -0.12 6.48
N LEU A 36 -21.66 -1.32 5.90
CA LEU A 36 -20.64 -1.79 4.97
C LEU A 36 -20.52 -0.88 3.75
N LYS A 37 -21.63 -0.42 3.17
CA LYS A 37 -21.62 0.54 2.07
C LYS A 37 -20.99 1.88 2.47
N GLN A 38 -21.21 2.33 3.70
CA GLN A 38 -20.61 3.57 4.20
C GLN A 38 -19.08 3.42 4.36
N ILE A 39 -18.60 2.29 4.89
CA ILE A 39 -17.16 1.99 4.97
C ILE A 39 -16.53 2.01 3.57
N ILE A 40 -17.17 1.37 2.59
CA ILE A 40 -16.69 1.35 1.19
C ILE A 40 -16.65 2.76 0.59
N ALA A 41 -17.66 3.60 0.87
CA ALA A 41 -17.76 4.95 0.35
C ALA A 41 -16.69 5.90 0.92
N ASN A 42 -16.25 5.67 2.17
CA ASN A 42 -15.22 6.46 2.83
C ASN A 42 -13.82 6.25 2.23
N ALA A 43 -13.58 5.11 1.57
CA ALA A 43 -12.33 4.87 0.85
C ALA A 43 -12.40 5.48 -0.57
N PRO A 44 -11.35 6.20 -1.00
CA PRO A 44 -11.22 6.63 -2.39
C PRO A 44 -11.34 5.43 -3.34
N GLU A 45 -11.95 5.62 -4.51
CA GLU A 45 -12.07 4.52 -5.49
C GLU A 45 -10.71 4.03 -5.99
N ARG A 46 -9.80 4.99 -6.16
CA ARG A 46 -8.47 4.78 -6.69
C ARG A 46 -7.51 5.76 -6.03
N SER A 47 -6.37 5.28 -5.57
CA SER A 47 -5.27 6.07 -5.03
C SER A 47 -3.99 5.71 -5.75
N GLU A 48 -3.42 6.69 -6.44
CA GLU A 48 -2.24 6.51 -7.28
C GLU A 48 -0.99 6.96 -6.55
N PHE A 49 -0.10 6.01 -6.29
CA PHE A 49 1.15 6.21 -5.59
C PHE A 49 2.28 6.39 -6.60
N SER A 50 3.01 7.47 -6.42
CA SER A 50 4.11 7.89 -7.27
C SER A 50 5.26 8.40 -6.41
N ASP A 51 6.44 8.43 -7.01
CA ASP A 51 7.65 8.84 -6.31
C ASP A 51 7.73 10.35 -6.12
N THR A 52 8.42 10.76 -5.06
CA THR A 52 8.88 12.14 -4.92
C THR A 52 10.17 12.34 -5.73
N LYS A 53 10.47 13.59 -6.10
CA LYS A 53 11.75 13.94 -6.73
C LYS A 53 12.92 14.02 -5.73
N LYS A 54 12.85 13.33 -4.58
CA LYS A 54 13.83 13.40 -3.49
C LYS A 54 15.25 13.15 -4.04
N PHE A 55 15.47 12.02 -4.71
CA PHE A 55 16.80 11.68 -5.23
C PHE A 55 17.27 12.58 -6.37
N PHE A 56 16.37 13.08 -7.21
CA PHE A 56 16.72 14.04 -8.25
C PHE A 56 17.32 15.34 -7.67
N TYR A 57 16.88 15.79 -6.50
CA TYR A 57 17.43 16.97 -5.84
C TYR A 57 18.59 16.67 -4.88
N THR A 58 18.49 15.60 -4.09
CA THR A 58 19.50 15.33 -3.05
C THR A 58 20.80 14.78 -3.61
N MET A 59 20.77 14.01 -4.70
CA MET A 59 21.98 13.39 -5.26
C MET A 59 22.91 14.40 -5.94
N PRO A 60 22.44 15.34 -6.78
CA PRO A 60 23.31 16.39 -7.32
C PRO A 60 23.91 17.27 -6.21
N LEU A 61 23.14 17.55 -5.16
CA LEU A 61 23.61 18.33 -4.03
C LEU A 61 24.74 17.62 -3.28
N SER A 62 24.60 16.32 -2.98
CA SER A 62 25.66 15.55 -2.34
C SER A 62 26.91 15.43 -3.23
N GLY A 63 26.71 15.25 -4.54
CA GLY A 63 27.80 15.29 -5.53
C GLY A 63 28.54 16.64 -5.54
N ALA A 64 27.82 17.76 -5.48
CA ALA A 64 28.43 19.08 -5.42
C ALA A 64 29.25 19.30 -4.13
N VAL A 65 28.74 18.84 -2.99
CA VAL A 65 29.48 18.91 -1.71
C VAL A 65 30.78 18.10 -1.77
N LEU A 66 30.72 16.87 -2.30
CA LEU A 66 31.92 16.04 -2.48
C LEU A 66 32.92 16.66 -3.44
N LEU A 67 32.45 17.31 -4.51
CA LEU A 67 33.31 18.00 -5.46
C LEU A 67 34.04 19.19 -4.82
N VAL A 68 33.33 20.02 -4.05
CA VAL A 68 33.93 21.14 -3.31
C VAL A 68 34.98 20.63 -2.32
N LEU A 69 34.69 19.54 -1.61
CA LEU A 69 35.63 18.94 -0.67
C LEU A 69 36.88 18.39 -1.39
N ALA A 70 36.73 17.76 -2.55
CA ALA A 70 37.86 17.29 -3.35
C ALA A 70 38.75 18.46 -3.79
N ILE A 71 38.16 19.55 -4.29
CA ILE A 71 38.89 20.77 -4.66
C ILE A 71 39.61 21.38 -3.44
N TYR A 72 38.95 21.40 -2.28
CA TYR A 72 39.55 21.89 -1.05
C TYR A 72 40.79 21.08 -0.65
N ILE A 73 40.68 19.74 -0.61
CA ILE A 73 41.81 18.84 -0.30
C ILE A 73 42.96 19.04 -1.28
N MET A 74 42.67 19.19 -2.58
CA MET A 74 43.69 19.48 -3.59
C MET A 74 44.41 20.80 -3.35
N ARG A 75 43.75 21.81 -2.79
CA ARG A 75 44.35 23.13 -2.52
C ARG A 75 45.11 23.20 -1.20
N THR A 76 44.66 22.50 -0.17
CA THR A 76 45.24 22.62 1.18
C THR A 76 46.30 21.57 1.49
N THR A 77 46.39 20.51 0.70
CA THR A 77 47.28 19.38 0.96
C THR A 77 48.44 19.39 -0.03
N THR A 78 49.68 19.40 0.46
CA THR A 78 50.89 19.46 -0.39
C THR A 78 51.09 18.19 -1.24
N SER A 79 50.61 17.04 -0.77
CA SER A 79 50.67 15.76 -1.47
C SER A 79 49.38 14.94 -1.28
N PRO A 80 48.28 15.31 -1.96
CA PRO A 80 47.01 14.60 -1.82
C PRO A 80 47.10 13.20 -2.43
N SER A 81 46.45 12.23 -1.80
CA SER A 81 46.38 10.87 -2.34
C SER A 81 45.50 10.82 -3.59
N TRP A 82 46.09 10.47 -4.74
CA TRP A 82 45.37 10.31 -6.00
C TRP A 82 44.26 9.26 -5.93
N GLY A 83 44.43 8.22 -5.12
CA GLY A 83 43.38 7.22 -4.90
C GLY A 83 42.15 7.80 -4.20
N VAL A 84 42.36 8.68 -3.22
CA VAL A 84 41.26 9.37 -2.52
C VAL A 84 40.55 10.33 -3.47
N LEU A 85 41.31 11.12 -4.24
CA LEU A 85 40.72 12.04 -5.23
C LEU A 85 39.93 11.31 -6.32
N ALA A 86 40.45 10.21 -6.85
CA ALA A 86 39.76 9.38 -7.83
C ALA A 86 38.49 8.75 -7.24
N GLY A 87 38.54 8.27 -6.00
CA GLY A 87 37.36 7.75 -5.30
C GLY A 87 36.28 8.80 -5.10
N MET A 88 36.65 10.02 -4.68
CA MET A 88 35.72 11.13 -4.53
C MET A 88 35.09 11.54 -5.86
N LEU A 89 35.89 11.68 -6.93
CA LEU A 89 35.37 11.95 -8.27
C LEU A 89 34.43 10.84 -8.77
N GLY A 90 34.75 9.58 -8.47
CA GLY A 90 33.87 8.44 -8.75
C GLY A 90 32.52 8.56 -8.05
N LEU A 91 32.51 8.95 -6.77
CA LEU A 91 31.27 9.20 -6.01
C LEU A 91 30.49 10.39 -6.57
N VAL A 92 31.16 11.46 -6.97
CA VAL A 92 30.52 12.61 -7.62
C VAL A 92 29.79 12.16 -8.89
N LEU A 93 30.48 11.45 -9.78
CA LEU A 93 29.90 10.89 -11.00
C LEU A 93 28.73 9.95 -10.68
N PHE A 94 28.89 9.07 -9.70
CA PHE A 94 27.85 8.16 -9.25
C PHE A 94 26.60 8.89 -8.77
N SER A 95 26.74 9.97 -8.00
CA SER A 95 25.63 10.81 -7.56
C SER A 95 24.88 11.44 -8.74
N PHE A 96 25.58 11.96 -9.75
CA PHE A 96 24.93 12.50 -10.95
C PHE A 96 24.25 11.40 -11.79
N VAL A 97 24.83 10.21 -11.88
CA VAL A 97 24.21 9.06 -12.55
C VAL A 97 22.92 8.66 -11.86
N LEU A 98 22.90 8.58 -10.52
CA LEU A 98 21.68 8.31 -9.76
C LEU A 98 20.64 9.41 -10.00
N ALA A 99 21.02 10.68 -9.93
CA ALA A 99 20.10 11.79 -10.21
C ALA A 99 19.47 11.68 -11.61
N TYR A 100 20.27 11.29 -12.61
CA TYR A 100 19.81 11.10 -13.98
C TYR A 100 18.85 9.90 -14.11
N GLN A 101 19.14 8.78 -13.43
CA GLN A 101 18.22 7.63 -13.39
C GLN A 101 16.86 8.02 -12.80
N HIS A 102 16.87 8.87 -11.77
CA HIS A 102 15.69 9.33 -11.03
C HIS A 102 15.04 10.61 -11.59
N ARG A 103 15.43 11.08 -12.78
CA ARG A 103 14.94 12.35 -13.35
C ARG A 103 13.43 12.34 -13.65
N ASN A 104 12.88 11.16 -13.93
CA ASN A 104 11.48 10.95 -14.28
C ASN A 104 10.64 10.48 -13.09
N ASP A 105 11.21 10.45 -11.88
CA ASP A 105 10.48 10.06 -10.69
C ASP A 105 9.26 10.96 -10.48
N GLY A 106 8.13 10.32 -10.20
CA GLY A 106 6.84 10.98 -10.03
C GLY A 106 6.10 11.32 -11.33
N ALA A 107 6.61 10.97 -12.51
CA ALA A 107 5.91 11.19 -13.78
C ALA A 107 4.76 10.18 -14.00
N THR A 108 4.92 8.96 -13.52
CA THR A 108 3.92 7.89 -13.64
C THR A 108 3.71 7.21 -12.29
N PRO A 109 2.47 6.84 -11.95
CA PRO A 109 2.23 6.03 -10.76
C PRO A 109 2.85 4.63 -10.94
N HIS A 110 3.52 4.15 -9.90
CA HIS A 110 4.10 2.81 -9.89
C HIS A 110 3.25 1.80 -9.10
N MET A 111 2.45 2.32 -8.16
CA MET A 111 1.53 1.56 -7.34
C MET A 111 0.15 2.23 -7.41
N VAL A 112 -0.89 1.44 -7.60
CA VAL A 112 -2.28 1.89 -7.61
C VAL A 112 -3.06 1.03 -6.64
N LEU A 113 -3.74 1.69 -5.72
CA LEU A 113 -4.60 1.06 -4.75
C LEU A 113 -6.05 1.32 -5.15
N THR A 114 -6.79 0.26 -5.41
CA THR A 114 -8.24 0.32 -5.60
C THR A 114 -8.91 -0.14 -4.31
N ARG A 115 -10.24 -0.01 -4.24
CA ARG A 115 -11.02 -0.51 -3.10
C ARG A 115 -10.88 -2.01 -2.82
N THR A 116 -10.34 -2.79 -3.77
CA THR A 116 -10.26 -4.26 -3.65
C THR A 116 -8.88 -4.84 -3.93
N GLU A 117 -8.01 -4.11 -4.62
CA GLU A 117 -6.75 -4.65 -5.12
C GLU A 117 -5.59 -3.66 -4.99
N LEU A 118 -4.41 -4.20 -4.71
CA LEU A 118 -3.12 -3.57 -4.86
C LEU A 118 -2.54 -3.92 -6.24
N GLN A 119 -2.31 -2.91 -7.06
CA GLN A 119 -1.68 -3.04 -8.37
C GLN A 119 -0.30 -2.38 -8.33
N VAL A 120 0.73 -3.09 -8.79
CA VAL A 120 2.08 -2.53 -8.91
C VAL A 120 2.66 -2.95 -10.26
N ASN A 121 3.31 -2.01 -10.96
CA ASN A 121 3.71 -2.18 -12.37
C ASN A 121 4.56 -3.42 -12.65
N ASN A 122 5.35 -3.88 -11.67
CA ASN A 122 6.22 -5.05 -11.83
C ASN A 122 5.65 -6.35 -11.24
N LEU A 123 4.44 -6.35 -10.67
CA LEU A 123 3.77 -7.59 -10.25
C LEU A 123 3.13 -8.30 -11.45
N SER A 124 3.09 -9.64 -11.41
CA SER A 124 2.47 -10.44 -12.47
C SER A 124 0.95 -10.40 -12.45
N ALA A 125 0.34 -10.10 -11.31
CA ALA A 125 -1.09 -9.94 -11.11
C ALA A 125 -1.36 -8.98 -9.93
N PRO A 126 -2.53 -8.31 -9.89
CA PRO A 126 -2.96 -7.57 -8.71
C PRO A 126 -3.03 -8.47 -7.47
N LEU A 127 -2.71 -7.92 -6.30
CA LEU A 127 -2.92 -8.57 -5.01
C LEU A 127 -4.29 -8.14 -4.45
N PRO A 128 -5.23 -9.06 -4.19
CA PRO A 128 -6.47 -8.74 -3.50
C PRO A 128 -6.18 -8.20 -2.09
N LEU A 129 -6.72 -7.03 -1.76
CA LEU A 129 -6.52 -6.39 -0.45
C LEU A 129 -7.15 -7.16 0.70
N VAL A 130 -8.19 -7.95 0.44
CA VAL A 130 -8.81 -8.86 1.43
C VAL A 130 -7.82 -9.94 1.94
N GLU A 131 -6.77 -10.23 1.19
CA GLU A 131 -5.74 -11.21 1.58
C GLU A 131 -4.62 -10.59 2.44
N VAL A 132 -4.63 -9.27 2.59
CA VAL A 132 -3.66 -8.52 3.41
C VAL A 132 -4.10 -8.57 4.87
N THR A 133 -3.22 -9.06 5.74
CA THR A 133 -3.49 -9.26 7.18
C THR A 133 -2.82 -8.21 8.06
N GLY A 134 -1.92 -7.40 7.49
CA GLY A 134 -1.24 -6.35 8.21
C GLY A 134 -0.42 -5.45 7.30
N LEU A 135 -0.09 -4.27 7.82
CA LEU A 135 0.70 -3.26 7.14
C LEU A 135 1.85 -2.80 8.04
N GLU A 136 2.97 -2.47 7.41
CA GLU A 136 4.10 -1.84 8.08
C GLU A 136 4.79 -0.91 7.08
N ILE A 137 5.11 0.31 7.50
CA ILE A 137 5.91 1.25 6.73
C ILE A 137 7.27 1.41 7.41
N VAL A 138 8.36 1.17 6.67
CA VAL A 138 9.72 1.34 7.17
C VAL A 138 10.55 2.21 6.21
N GLU A 139 11.38 3.11 6.73
CA GLU A 139 12.25 3.96 5.91
C GLU A 139 13.73 3.80 6.30
N PRO A 140 14.43 2.73 5.86
CA PRO A 140 15.88 2.63 6.00
C PRO A 140 16.60 3.62 5.06
N SER A 141 16.49 3.42 3.74
CA SER A 141 17.08 4.28 2.70
C SER A 141 16.06 4.76 1.66
N GLN A 142 14.98 3.99 1.53
CA GLN A 142 13.77 4.26 0.75
C GLN A 142 12.59 3.88 1.61
N THR A 143 11.41 4.43 1.33
CA THR A 143 10.20 4.02 2.05
C THR A 143 9.75 2.66 1.51
N TRP A 144 9.55 1.70 2.40
CA TRP A 144 9.04 0.37 2.09
C TRP A 144 7.69 0.19 2.75
N ILE A 145 6.67 -0.09 1.94
CA ILE A 145 5.33 -0.43 2.41
C ILE A 145 5.21 -1.95 2.35
N ASN A 146 5.17 -2.60 3.51
CA ASN A 146 5.07 -4.03 3.67
C ASN A 146 3.60 -4.43 3.82
N PHE A 147 3.08 -5.17 2.85
CA PHE A 147 1.77 -5.80 2.88
C PHE A 147 1.94 -7.24 3.36
N HIS A 148 1.62 -7.51 4.62
CA HIS A 148 1.60 -8.87 5.16
C HIS A 148 0.40 -9.62 4.61
N VAL A 149 0.59 -10.86 4.18
CA VAL A 149 -0.47 -11.66 3.57
C VAL A 149 -0.72 -12.95 4.36
N GLY A 150 -1.93 -13.47 4.23
CA GLY A 150 -2.32 -14.75 4.85
C GLY A 150 -1.47 -15.93 4.37
N GLU A 151 -1.36 -16.95 5.23
CA GLU A 151 -0.54 -18.14 4.94
C GLU A 151 -1.03 -18.94 3.72
N ASN A 152 -2.33 -18.89 3.42
CA ASN A 152 -2.95 -19.61 2.31
C ASN A 152 -3.04 -18.80 1.01
N THR A 153 -2.59 -17.54 1.02
CA THR A 153 -2.66 -16.63 -0.13
C THR A 153 -1.70 -17.07 -1.25
N ARG A 154 -2.22 -17.11 -2.48
CA ARG A 154 -1.38 -17.30 -3.68
C ARG A 154 -0.72 -15.97 -4.04
N LEU A 155 0.58 -15.86 -3.74
CA LEU A 155 1.33 -14.65 -4.02
C LEU A 155 1.61 -14.49 -5.52
N PRO A 156 1.45 -13.27 -6.09
CA PRO A 156 1.95 -12.96 -7.41
C PRO A 156 3.48 -13.03 -7.45
N THR A 157 4.04 -13.00 -8.66
CA THR A 157 5.50 -12.90 -8.87
C THR A 157 5.89 -11.47 -9.24
N ALA A 158 7.12 -11.07 -8.91
CA ALA A 158 7.66 -9.76 -9.29
C ALA A 158 8.66 -9.88 -10.44
N LYS A 159 8.46 -9.11 -11.51
CA LYS A 159 9.42 -8.93 -12.59
C LYS A 159 10.58 -8.06 -12.11
N LYS A 160 11.79 -8.36 -12.59
CA LYS A 160 12.99 -7.59 -12.29
C LYS A 160 12.89 -6.20 -12.91
N VAL A 161 13.01 -5.17 -12.08
CA VAL A 161 13.16 -3.78 -12.53
C VAL A 161 14.65 -3.45 -12.67
N ARG A 162 15.02 -2.66 -13.69
CA ARG A 162 16.40 -2.24 -13.94
C ARG A 162 16.64 -0.86 -13.35
N GLY A 163 17.80 -0.68 -12.71
CA GLY A 163 18.23 0.58 -12.10
C GLY A 163 18.53 0.40 -10.61
N LEU A 164 19.28 1.34 -10.04
CA LEU A 164 19.56 1.33 -8.60
C LEU A 164 18.44 2.08 -7.89
N LEU A 165 17.98 1.53 -6.77
CA LEU A 165 17.00 2.17 -5.90
C LEU A 165 15.71 2.59 -6.65
N ILE A 166 15.31 1.87 -7.69
CA ILE A 166 14.05 2.12 -8.40
C ILE A 166 12.89 1.54 -7.59
N SER A 167 11.79 2.28 -7.53
CA SER A 167 10.55 1.85 -6.90
C SER A 167 10.00 0.59 -7.55
N GLN A 168 9.74 -0.43 -6.74
CA GLN A 168 9.33 -1.75 -7.22
C GLN A 168 8.67 -2.55 -6.11
N ALA A 169 7.77 -3.48 -6.48
CA ALA A 169 7.35 -4.54 -5.57
C ALA A 169 8.39 -5.66 -5.52
N VAL A 170 8.59 -6.18 -4.32
CA VAL A 170 9.38 -7.38 -4.03
C VAL A 170 8.52 -8.33 -3.22
N VAL A 171 8.46 -9.58 -3.67
CA VAL A 171 7.65 -10.63 -3.02
C VAL A 171 8.54 -11.48 -2.14
N PHE A 172 8.17 -11.61 -0.86
CA PHE A 172 8.87 -12.43 0.13
C PHE A 172 7.98 -13.62 0.52
N PRO A 173 7.97 -14.71 -0.27
CA PRO A 173 7.06 -15.83 -0.04
C PRO A 173 7.43 -16.71 1.15
N LYS A 174 8.68 -16.63 1.62
CA LYS A 174 9.24 -17.45 2.72
C LYS A 174 9.45 -16.68 4.03
N SER A 175 9.10 -15.39 4.09
CA SER A 175 9.17 -14.63 5.34
C SER A 175 8.05 -15.04 6.29
N LYS A 176 8.25 -14.79 7.59
CA LYS A 176 7.21 -14.93 8.62
C LYS A 176 7.01 -13.55 9.27
N PRO A 177 5.91 -12.83 9.00
CA PRO A 177 4.82 -13.18 8.07
C PRO A 177 5.23 -13.12 6.59
N ARG A 178 4.51 -13.83 5.72
CA ARG A 178 4.66 -13.74 4.25
C ARG A 178 4.26 -12.33 3.82
N ARG A 179 4.99 -11.69 2.90
CA ARG A 179 4.71 -10.29 2.54
C ARG A 179 5.04 -9.93 1.09
N ILE A 180 4.38 -8.89 0.59
CA ILE A 180 4.81 -8.11 -0.57
C ILE A 180 5.28 -6.76 -0.05
N ALA A 181 6.50 -6.36 -0.37
CA ALA A 181 7.02 -5.05 -0.01
C ALA A 181 7.13 -4.17 -1.25
N VAL A 182 6.59 -2.95 -1.20
CA VAL A 182 6.71 -1.97 -2.28
C VAL A 182 7.70 -0.90 -1.85
N SER A 183 8.83 -0.80 -2.54
CA SER A 183 9.80 0.28 -2.32
C SER A 183 9.38 1.52 -3.09
N MET A 184 9.53 2.68 -2.45
CA MET A 184 9.18 3.99 -3.00
C MET A 184 10.24 5.03 -2.67
N VAL A 185 10.52 5.93 -3.61
CA VAL A 185 11.40 7.09 -3.40
C VAL A 185 10.56 8.24 -2.83
N GLY A 186 10.15 8.08 -1.56
CA GLY A 186 9.15 8.93 -0.92
C GLY A 186 7.75 8.75 -1.53
N ILE A 187 6.73 9.22 -0.82
CA ILE A 187 5.33 8.94 -1.16
C ILE A 187 4.63 10.20 -1.68
N LYS A 188 4.10 10.12 -2.91
CA LYS A 188 3.04 11.01 -3.39
C LYS A 188 1.82 10.21 -3.75
N VAL A 189 0.67 10.60 -3.21
CA VAL A 189 -0.63 10.05 -3.58
C VAL A 189 -1.42 11.08 -4.36
N ASN A 190 -1.87 10.73 -5.56
CA ASN A 190 -2.65 11.61 -6.45
C ASN A 190 -1.98 12.99 -6.63
N GLY A 191 -0.66 13.01 -6.75
CA GLY A 191 0.16 14.21 -6.91
C GLY A 191 0.50 14.97 -5.62
N LYS A 192 -0.14 14.66 -4.48
CA LYS A 192 0.15 15.28 -3.18
C LYS A 192 1.16 14.44 -2.40
N LYS A 193 2.13 15.09 -1.75
CA LYS A 193 3.03 14.41 -0.81
C LYS A 193 2.24 14.09 0.47
N LEU A 194 2.31 12.85 0.93
CA LEU A 194 1.75 12.45 2.21
C LEU A 194 2.90 12.11 3.17
N ASP A 195 2.67 12.31 4.45
CA ASP A 195 3.52 11.73 5.49
C ASP A 195 3.20 10.24 5.74
N TRP A 196 3.86 9.62 6.71
CA TRP A 196 3.70 8.20 6.97
C TRP A 196 2.37 7.87 7.64
N ASP A 197 1.89 8.73 8.54
CA ASP A 197 0.65 8.50 9.27
C ASP A 197 -0.55 8.68 8.32
N GLU A 198 -0.53 9.73 7.49
CA GLU A 198 -1.50 9.95 6.42
C GLU A 198 -1.49 8.81 5.40
N THR A 199 -0.30 8.27 5.08
CA THR A 199 -0.19 7.12 4.18
C THR A 199 -0.76 5.87 4.81
N MET A 200 -0.44 5.59 6.08
CA MET A 200 -0.96 4.42 6.79
C MET A 200 -2.49 4.48 6.90
N GLU A 201 -3.04 5.63 7.31
CA GLU A 201 -4.48 5.84 7.43
C GLU A 201 -5.20 5.63 6.09
N LEU A 202 -4.60 6.10 4.99
CA LEU A 202 -5.14 5.86 3.65
C LEU A 202 -5.11 4.37 3.28
N LEU A 203 -4.00 3.68 3.53
CA LEU A 203 -3.87 2.24 3.25
C LEU A 203 -4.91 1.43 4.06
N GLU A 204 -5.07 1.75 5.34
CA GLU A 204 -6.05 1.12 6.22
C GLU A 204 -7.49 1.34 5.73
N ARG A 205 -7.83 2.55 5.28
CA ARG A 205 -9.15 2.81 4.68
C ARG A 205 -9.43 1.92 3.48
N HIS A 206 -8.45 1.70 2.61
CA HIS A 206 -8.59 0.78 1.47
C HIS A 206 -8.70 -0.68 1.90
N LEU A 207 -7.95 -1.12 2.92
CA LEU A 207 -8.11 -2.47 3.49
C LEU A 207 -9.50 -2.68 4.07
N GLN A 208 -10.00 -1.73 4.87
CA GLN A 208 -11.34 -1.77 5.43
C GLN A 208 -12.41 -1.82 4.33
N ALA A 209 -12.26 -1.02 3.28
CA ALA A 209 -13.17 -1.07 2.14
C ALA A 209 -13.13 -2.42 1.40
N ALA A 210 -11.95 -3.04 1.28
CA ALA A 210 -11.82 -4.36 0.66
C ALA A 210 -12.52 -5.45 1.48
N HIS A 211 -12.31 -5.46 2.79
CA HIS A 211 -13.00 -6.38 3.70
C HIS A 211 -14.52 -6.15 3.69
N ALA A 212 -14.96 -4.90 3.78
CA ALA A 212 -16.38 -4.56 3.73
C ALA A 212 -17.03 -4.94 2.39
N THR A 213 -16.30 -4.81 1.28
CA THR A 213 -16.76 -5.25 -0.04
C THR A 213 -16.92 -6.77 -0.09
N ALA A 214 -15.95 -7.52 0.43
CA ALA A 214 -16.03 -8.98 0.50
C ALA A 214 -17.19 -9.46 1.37
N GLU A 215 -17.40 -8.84 2.53
CA GLU A 215 -18.51 -9.15 3.44
C GLU A 215 -19.86 -8.83 2.80
N LEU A 216 -19.99 -7.67 2.14
CA LEU A 216 -21.20 -7.29 1.42
C LEU A 216 -21.52 -8.28 0.29
N HIS A 217 -20.50 -8.81 -0.40
CA HIS A 217 -20.67 -9.86 -1.40
C HIS A 217 -21.13 -11.19 -0.80
N ALA A 218 -20.65 -11.55 0.39
CA ALA A 218 -21.09 -12.76 1.09
C ALA A 218 -22.54 -12.66 1.61
N LEU A 219 -22.99 -11.46 1.98
CA LEU A 219 -24.35 -11.19 2.46
C LEU A 219 -25.41 -11.11 1.35
N ARG A 220 -25.00 -10.92 0.09
CA ARG A 220 -25.93 -10.93 -1.06
C ARG A 220 -26.15 -12.38 -1.52
N PRO A 221 -27.37 -12.92 -1.44
CA PRO A 221 -27.67 -14.21 -2.06
C PRO A 221 -27.47 -14.12 -3.57
N ARG A 222 -26.92 -15.19 -4.17
CA ARG A 222 -26.88 -15.39 -5.63
C ARG A 222 -28.28 -15.64 -6.17
#